data_AF-A0A9D9BY46-F1
#
_entry.id   AF-A0A9D9BY46-F1
#
_cell.length_a   1.000
_cell.length_b   1.000
_cell.length_c   1.000
_cell.angle_alpha   90.00
_cell.angle_beta   90.00
_cell.angle_gamma   90.00
#
_symmetry.space_group_name_H-M   'P 1'
#
loop_
_entity.id
_entity.type
_entity.pdbx_description
1 polymer ?
#
loop_
_entity_poly.entity_id
_entity_poly.type
_entity_poly.pdbx_seq_one_letter_code
_entity_poly.pdbx_strand_id
1 'polypeptide(L)' 'MNLGLLFLKVNTLGVITLSELDWITNHQSEFSRLDMALVIKIGRLMDSGVVEIDNRLPV' A
#
# COMPACT_ATOMS: atom_id res chain seq x y z
N MET A 1 -6.64 -7.73 -5.19
CA MET A 1 -6.06 -6.46 -5.69
C MET A 1 -4.88 -6.80 -6.60
N ASN A 2 -4.37 -5.88 -7.44
CA ASN A 2 -3.06 -6.03 -8.12
C ASN A 2 -2.09 -4.99 -7.52
N LEU A 3 -0.84 -5.38 -7.27
CA LEU A 3 0.12 -4.49 -6.59
C LEU A 3 0.46 -3.23 -7.40
N GLY A 4 0.56 -3.32 -8.73
CA GLY A 4 0.79 -2.16 -9.58
C GLY A 4 -0.36 -1.14 -9.52
N LEU A 5 -1.60 -1.64 -9.50
CA LEU A 5 -2.80 -0.81 -9.30
C LEU A 5 -2.83 -0.18 -7.91
N LEU A 6 -2.49 -0.94 -6.87
CA LEU A 6 -2.39 -0.42 -5.49
C LEU A 6 -1.31 0.67 -5.41
N PHE A 7 -0.14 0.42 -5.99
CA PHE A 7 0.96 1.38 -6.01
C PHE A 7 0.55 2.67 -6.73
N LEU A 8 -0.10 2.56 -7.90
CA LEU A 8 -0.61 3.72 -8.62
C LEU A 8 -1.63 4.49 -7.77
N LYS A 9 -2.63 3.80 -7.20
CA LYS A 9 -3.67 4.40 -6.35
C LYS A 9 -3.06 5.16 -5.16
N VAL A 10 -2.11 4.54 -4.45
CA VAL A 10 -1.47 5.15 -3.27
C VAL A 10 -0.69 6.40 -3.66
N ASN A 11 0.03 6.39 -4.78
CA ASN A 11 0.79 7.55 -5.24
C ASN A 11 -0.10 8.66 -5.82
N THR A 12 -1.29 8.34 -6.34
CA THR A 12 -2.21 9.36 -6.89
C THR A 12 -3.13 9.96 -5.83
N LEU A 13 -3.61 9.15 -4.88
CA LEU A 13 -4.55 9.59 -3.85
C LEU A 13 -3.87 10.02 -2.55
N GLY A 14 -2.63 9.60 -2.32
CA GLY A 14 -1.91 9.87 -1.06
C GLY A 14 -2.49 9.14 0.14
N VAL A 15 -3.32 8.11 -0.07
CA VAL A 15 -3.94 7.32 1.00
C VAL A 15 -3.88 5.82 0.70
N ILE A 16 -3.78 5.02 1.76
CA ILE A 16 -3.88 3.56 1.72
C ILE A 16 -4.86 3.07 2.78
N THR A 17 -5.74 2.12 2.45
CA THR A 17 -6.70 1.59 3.43
C THR A 17 -6.11 0.45 4.26
N LEU A 18 -6.70 0.17 5.43
CA LEU A 18 -6.33 -1.01 6.23
C LEU A 18 -6.53 -2.33 5.46
N SER A 19 -7.61 -2.45 4.69
CA SER A 19 -7.85 -3.63 3.83
C SER A 19 -6.81 -3.82 2.73
N GLU A 20 -6.21 -2.72 2.25
CA GLU A 20 -5.10 -2.77 1.28
C GLU A 20 -3.79 -3.20 1.94
N LEU A 21 -3.54 -2.74 3.17
CA LEU A 21 -2.42 -3.22 3.99
C LEU A 21 -2.58 -4.70 4.34
N ASP A 22 -3.78 -5.14 4.71
CA ASP A 22 -4.08 -6.56 4.94
C ASP A 22 -3.89 -7.38 3.66
N TRP A 23 -4.29 -6.85 2.50
CA TRP A 23 -4.02 -7.53 1.24
C TRP A 23 -2.52 -7.68 0.98
N ILE A 24 -1.72 -6.63 1.22
CA ILE A 24 -0.25 -6.68 1.10
C ILE A 24 0.34 -7.76 2.00
N THR A 25 0.00 -7.78 3.30
CA THR A 25 0.59 -8.71 4.27
C THR A 25 0.19 -10.16 4.00
N ASN A 26 -1.01 -10.39 3.48
CA ASN A 26 -1.48 -11.73 3.12
C ASN A 26 -0.82 -12.29 1.83
N HIS A 27 -0.30 -11.42 0.94
CA HIS A 27 0.31 -11.85 -0.33
C HIS A 27 1.84 -11.67 -0.37
N GLN A 28 2.45 -11.15 0.70
CA GLN A 28 3.87 -10.80 0.73
C GLN A 28 4.83 -11.98 0.45
N SER A 29 4.41 -13.22 0.72
CA SER A 29 5.20 -14.42 0.43
C SER A 29 5.35 -14.71 -1.06
N GLU A 30 4.47 -14.15 -1.89
CA GLU A 30 4.45 -14.37 -3.35
C GLU A 30 5.12 -13.23 -4.13
N PHE A 31 5.52 -12.17 -3.45
CA PHE A 31 6.07 -10.98 -4.08
C PHE A 31 7.45 -11.22 -4.68
N SER A 32 7.63 -10.77 -5.92
CA SER A 32 8.95 -10.69 -6.52
C SER A 32 9.81 -9.65 -5.78
N ARG A 33 11.12 -9.64 -6.08
CA ARG A 33 12.02 -8.60 -5.54
C ARG A 33 11.56 -7.19 -5.90
N LEU A 34 10.96 -7.01 -7.08
CA LEU A 34 10.43 -5.72 -7.52
C LEU A 34 9.19 -5.35 -6.69
N ASP A 35 8.28 -6.29 -6.50
CA ASP A 35 7.06 -6.09 -5.72
C ASP A 35 7.38 -5.70 -4.27
N MET A 36 8.32 -6.41 -3.64
CA MET A 36 8.81 -6.07 -2.30
C MET A 36 9.41 -4.67 -2.25
N ALA A 37 10.18 -4.25 -3.25
CA ALA A 37 10.75 -2.91 -3.29
C ALA A 37 9.66 -1.82 -3.38
N LEU A 38 8.57 -2.08 -4.12
CA LEU A 38 7.43 -1.16 -4.22
C LEU A 38 6.68 -1.05 -2.88
N VAL A 39 6.43 -2.17 -2.21
CA VAL A 39 5.76 -2.19 -0.90
C VAL A 39 6.61 -1.50 0.18
N ILE A 40 7.93 -1.74 0.19
CA ILE A 40 8.84 -1.04 1.11
C ILE A 40 8.83 0.46 0.83
N LYS A 41 8.77 0.88 -0.44
CA LYS A 41 8.65 2.29 -0.79
C LYS A 41 7.35 2.90 -0.24
N ILE A 42 6.22 2.19 -0.34
CA ILE A 42 4.96 2.62 0.27
C ILE A 42 5.12 2.80 1.79
N GLY A 43 5.73 1.82 2.48
CA GLY A 43 5.97 1.93 3.93
C GLY A 43 6.77 3.18 4.30
N ARG A 44 7.83 3.51 3.54
CA ARG A 44 8.61 4.74 3.75
C ARG A 44 7.81 6.02 3.49
N LEU A 45 6.89 6.00 2.53
CA LEU A 45 5.99 7.12 2.28
C LEU A 45 4.98 7.30 3.42
N MET A 46 4.55 6.20 4.05
CA MET A 46 3.73 6.25 5.26
C MET A 46 4.51 6.82 6.45
N ASP A 47 5.73 6.33 6.68
CA ASP A 47 6.60 6.79 7.77
C ASP A 47 6.93 8.29 7.68
N SER A 48 6.97 8.83 6.46
CA SER A 48 7.22 10.26 6.21
C SER A 48 5.97 11.13 6.19
N GLY A 49 4.78 10.55 6.35
CA GLY A 49 3.50 11.26 6.31
C GLY A 49 3.07 11.73 4.91
N VAL A 50 3.69 11.20 3.84
CA VAL A 50 3.28 11.48 2.45
C VAL A 50 2.07 10.63 2.05
N VAL A 51 1.97 9.43 2.61
CA VAL A 51 0.81 8.54 2.45
C VAL A 51 0.13 8.37 3.80
N GLU A 52 -1.14 8.73 3.90
CA GLU A 52 -1.92 8.56 5.12
C GLU A 52 -2.67 7.21 5.11
N ILE A 53 -2.92 6.67 6.31
CA ILE A 53 -3.81 5.51 6.45
C ILE A 53 -5.24 6.03 6.43
N ASP A 54 -6.03 5.60 5.44
CA ASP A 54 -7.42 6.00 5.33
C ASP A 54 -8.23 5.41 6.49
N ASN A 55 -8.62 6.28 7.42
CA ASN A 55 -9.45 5.95 8.58
C ASN A 55 -10.94 6.29 8.36
N ARG A 56 -11.37 6.48 7.10
CA ARG A 56 -12.79 6.62 6.80
C ARG A 56 -13.50 5.33 7.19
N LEU A 57 -14.46 5.44 8.11
CA LEU A 57 -15.35 4.35 8.48
C LEU A 57 -15.99 3.78 7.20
N PRO A 58 -16.08 2.45 7.05
CA PRO A 58 -16.84 1.87 5.96
C PRO A 58 -18.28 2.39 6.06
N VAL A 59 -18.73 3.07 5.00
CA VAL A 59 -20.13 3.49 4.80
C VAL A 59 -20.97 2.31 4.38
#